data_AF-A0A534PFD1-F1
#
_entry.id   AF-A0A534PFD1-F1
#
_cell.length_a   1.000
_cell.length_b   1.000
_cell.length_c   1.000
_cell.angle_alpha   90.00
_cell.angle_beta   90.00
_cell.angle_gamma   90.00
#
_symmetry.space_group_name_H-M   'P 1'
#
loop_
_entity.id
_entity.type
_entity.pdbx_description
1 polymer ?
#
loop_
_entity_poly.entity_id
_entity_poly.type
_entity_poly.pdbx_seq_one_letter_code
_entity_poly.pdbx_strand_id
1 'polypeptide(L)'
;MPLCTYETQSEVSQFDCLAFSVSYELELTGVLEMLELSGLPLHREERSERHPLVVCGGPLTFSNPVPLEPFADVVVMGEAEELIHV
;
A
#
# COMPACT_ATOMS: atom_id res chain seq x y z
N MET A 1 0.81 -18.68 -4.55
CA MET A 1 2.23 -18.49 -4.20
C MET A 1 2.32 -17.14 -3.50
N PRO A 2 3.14 -17.00 -2.44
CA PRO A 2 3.26 -15.72 -1.74
C PRO A 2 3.84 -14.65 -2.68
N LEU A 3 3.40 -13.39 -2.51
CA LEU A 3 4.01 -12.25 -3.21
C LEU A 3 5.41 -12.02 -2.63
N CYS A 4 6.42 -12.03 -3.51
CA CYS A 4 7.82 -11.90 -3.14
C CYS A 4 8.48 -10.73 -3.86
N THR A 5 9.52 -10.16 -3.25
CA THR A 5 10.42 -9.19 -3.90
C THR A 5 11.17 -9.85 -5.05
N TYR A 6 11.57 -9.04 -6.03
CA TYR A 6 12.29 -9.56 -7.19
C TYR A 6 13.76 -9.87 -6.86
N GLU A 7 14.39 -9.02 -6.05
CA GLU A 7 15.83 -9.03 -5.77
C GLU A 7 16.24 -10.21 -4.89
N THR A 8 15.46 -10.49 -3.85
CA THR A 8 15.81 -11.46 -2.79
C THR A 8 14.82 -12.59 -2.66
N GLN A 9 13.70 -12.56 -3.41
CA GLN A 9 12.58 -13.50 -3.25
C GLN A 9 12.02 -13.53 -1.82
N SER A 10 12.20 -12.44 -1.07
CA SER A 10 11.66 -12.30 0.28
C SER A 10 10.17 -12.07 0.21
N GLU A 11 9.40 -12.75 1.07
CA GLU A 11 7.96 -12.49 1.18
C GLU A 11 7.72 -11.04 1.60
N VAL A 12 6.86 -10.33 0.87
CA VAL A 12 6.64 -8.90 1.12
C VAL A 12 5.97 -8.63 2.47
N SER A 13 5.29 -9.63 3.05
CA SER A 13 4.68 -9.58 4.38
C SER A 13 5.70 -9.45 5.53
N GLN A 14 6.99 -9.70 5.27
CA GLN A 14 8.06 -9.63 6.28
C GLN A 14 8.69 -8.23 6.42
N PHE A 15 8.30 -7.27 5.57
CA PHE A 15 8.81 -5.92 5.62
C PHE A 15 7.99 -5.07 6.60
N ASP A 16 8.59 -3.98 7.07
CA ASP A 16 7.91 -3.03 7.97
C ASP A 16 6.84 -2.21 7.25
N CYS A 17 6.95 -2.05 5.92
CA CYS A 17 6.10 -1.19 5.11
C CYS A 17 5.98 -1.68 3.67
N LEU A 18 4.79 -1.53 3.10
CA LEU A 18 4.48 -1.67 1.68
C LEU A 18 3.98 -0.31 1.16
N ALA A 19 4.66 0.24 0.17
CA ALA A 19 4.31 1.53 -0.43
C ALA A 19 3.80 1.34 -1.86
N PHE A 20 2.64 1.92 -2.14
CA PHE A 20 1.98 1.89 -3.44
C PHE A 20 1.85 3.30 -4.00
N SER A 21 2.19 3.48 -5.28
CA SER A 21 1.87 4.69 -6.03
C SER A 21 0.65 4.40 -6.92
N VAL A 22 -0.46 5.07 -6.67
CA VAL A 22 -1.74 4.85 -7.34
C VAL A 22 -2.08 6.07 -8.18
N SER A 23 -2.14 5.88 -9.49
CA SER A 23 -2.38 6.96 -10.45
C SER A 23 -3.86 7.15 -10.74
N TYR A 24 -4.64 6.07 -10.75
CA TYR A 24 -6.05 6.07 -11.15
C TYR A 24 -6.88 5.12 -10.29
N GLU A 25 -8.19 5.37 -10.19
CA GLU A 25 -9.12 4.52 -9.44
C GLU A 25 -9.14 3.06 -9.94
N LEU A 26 -8.87 2.83 -11.23
CA LEU A 26 -8.80 1.49 -11.83
C LEU A 26 -7.64 0.64 -11.28
N GLU A 27 -6.62 1.27 -10.68
CA GLU A 27 -5.47 0.56 -10.10
C GLU A 27 -5.75 0.05 -8.69
N LEU A 28 -6.84 0.49 -8.05
CA LEU A 28 -7.20 0.08 -6.69
C LEU A 28 -7.36 -1.43 -6.58
N THR A 29 -7.97 -2.08 -7.58
CA THR A 29 -8.12 -3.54 -7.57
C THR A 29 -6.77 -4.25 -7.59
N GLY A 30 -5.76 -3.68 -8.25
CA GLY A 30 -4.40 -4.21 -8.24
C GLY A 30 -3.75 -4.09 -6.86
N VAL A 31 -3.97 -2.98 -6.15
CA VAL A 31 -3.51 -2.84 -4.75
C VAL A 31 -4.17 -3.90 -3.87
N LEU A 32 -5.48 -4.11 -3.98
CA LEU A 32 -6.20 -5.13 -3.21
C LEU A 32 -5.68 -6.55 -3.51
N GLU A 33 -5.47 -6.87 -4.79
CA GLU A 33 -4.90 -8.17 -5.19
C GLU A 33 -3.50 -8.38 -4.60
N MET A 34 -2.66 -7.33 -4.60
CA MET A 34 -1.34 -7.41 -3.97
C MET A 34 -1.42 -7.64 -2.46
N LEU A 35 -2.37 -7.02 -1.75
CA LEU A 35 -2.60 -7.28 -0.32
C LEU A 35 -3.04 -8.74 -0.08
N GLU A 36 -3.98 -9.26 -0.87
CA GLU A 36 -4.42 -10.65 -0.78
C GLU A 36 -3.27 -11.63 -1.04
N LEU A 37 -2.48 -11.41 -2.09
CA LEU A 37 -1.32 -12.25 -2.43
C LEU A 37 -0.21 -12.19 -1.37
N SER A 38 -0.15 -11.10 -0.62
CA SER A 38 0.77 -10.92 0.51
C SER A 38 0.26 -11.55 1.80
N GLY A 39 -0.98 -12.05 1.83
CA GLY A 39 -1.62 -12.55 3.04
C GLY A 39 -1.97 -11.46 4.06
N LEU A 40 -2.09 -10.20 3.63
CA LEU A 40 -2.50 -9.09 4.47
C LEU A 40 -4.03 -8.98 4.51
N PRO A 41 -4.63 -8.62 5.66
CA PRO A 41 -6.03 -8.20 5.70
C PRO A 41 -6.26 -7.00 4.77
N LEU A 42 -7.31 -7.09 3.95
CA LEU A 42 -7.67 -6.04 3.01
C LEU A 42 -8.01 -4.75 3.75
N HIS A 43 -8.90 -4.82 4.73
CA HIS A 43 -9.32 -3.66 5.49
C HIS A 43 -8.26 -3.28 6.53
N ARG A 44 -7.94 -1.99 6.58
CA ARG A 44 -6.95 -1.47 7.53
C ARG A 44 -7.30 -1.74 8.99
N GLU A 45 -8.60 -1.78 9.31
CA GLU A 45 -9.10 -2.01 10.67
C GLU A 45 -8.82 -3.43 11.17
N GLU A 46 -8.59 -4.37 10.25
CA GLU A 46 -8.26 -5.76 10.55
C GLU A 46 -6.74 -5.98 10.71
N ARG A 47 -5.93 -4.98 10.37
CA ARG A 47 -4.48 -5.02 10.57
C ARG A 47 -4.12 -4.68 12.01
N SER A 48 -2.96 -5.18 12.41
CA SER A 48 -2.33 -4.94 13.70
C SER A 48 -0.85 -4.69 13.49
N GLU A 49 -0.12 -4.34 14.55
CA GLU A 49 1.33 -4.09 14.55
C GLU A 49 2.20 -5.26 14.03
N ARG A 50 1.60 -6.44 13.80
CA ARG A 50 2.27 -7.60 13.19
C ARG A 50 2.31 -7.56 11.66
N HIS A 51 1.54 -6.66 11.04
CA HIS A 51 1.45 -6.51 9.59
C HIS A 51 2.27 -5.30 9.14
N PRO A 52 2.80 -5.30 7.90
CA PRO A 52 3.41 -4.11 7.34
C PRO A 52 2.43 -2.94 7.30
N LEU A 53 2.95 -1.73 7.46
CA LEU A 53 2.19 -0.52 7.14
C LEU A 53 1.90 -0.47 5.64
N VAL A 54 0.65 -0.24 5.27
CA VAL A 54 0.26 0.01 3.87
C VAL A 54 0.19 1.52 3.65
N VAL A 55 1.12 2.03 2.85
CA VAL A 55 1.23 3.44 2.50
C VAL A 55 0.81 3.62 1.04
N CYS A 56 -0.13 4.51 0.77
CA CYS A 56 -0.58 4.81 -0.58
C CYS A 56 -0.32 6.28 -0.92
N GLY A 57 0.29 6.53 -2.07
CA GLY A 57 0.55 7.85 -2.63
C GLY A 57 0.16 7.91 -4.11
N GLY A 58 0.64 8.93 -4.81
CA GLY A 58 0.46 9.09 -6.25
C GLY A 58 -0.69 10.04 -6.65
N PRO A 59 -0.87 10.32 -7.95
CA PRO A 59 -1.82 11.33 -8.44
C PRO A 59 -3.27 11.15 -7.99
N LEU A 60 -3.70 9.91 -7.75
CA LEU A 60 -5.05 9.63 -7.26
C LEU A 60 -5.28 10.28 -5.89
N THR A 61 -4.29 10.28 -5.00
CA THR A 61 -4.46 10.81 -3.63
C THR A 61 -4.66 12.32 -3.61
N PHE A 62 -4.17 13.03 -4.62
CA PHE A 62 -4.42 14.47 -4.80
C PHE A 62 -5.84 14.74 -5.31
N SER A 63 -6.34 13.85 -6.17
CA SER A 63 -7.63 14.01 -6.86
C SER A 63 -8.81 13.55 -6.00
N ASN A 64 -8.68 12.37 -5.40
CA ASN A 64 -9.67 11.71 -4.57
C ASN A 64 -9.01 10.63 -3.68
N PRO A 65 -8.61 10.95 -2.44
CA PRO A 65 -7.99 9.99 -1.53
C PRO A 65 -8.98 9.03 -0.87
N VAL A 66 -10.29 9.35 -0.90
CA VAL A 66 -11.34 8.61 -0.18
C VAL A 66 -11.39 7.11 -0.53
N PRO A 67 -11.22 6.68 -1.79
CA PRO A 67 -11.26 5.25 -2.14
C PRO A 67 -10.16 4.41 -1.48
N LEU A 68 -9.06 5.03 -1.05
CA LEU A 68 -7.94 4.35 -0.39
C LEU A 68 -8.15 4.23 1.13
N GLU A 69 -9.03 5.03 1.72
CA GLU A 69 -9.22 5.12 3.18
C GLU A 69 -9.52 3.79 3.87
N PRO A 70 -10.33 2.87 3.31
CA PRO A 70 -10.58 1.57 3.93
C PRO A 70 -9.38 0.62 3.90
N PHE A 71 -8.38 0.89 3.06
CA PHE A 71 -7.30 -0.04 2.70
C PHE A 71 -5.89 0.50 2.95
N ALA A 72 -5.69 1.78 3.16
CA ALA A 72 -4.38 2.36 3.43
C ALA A 72 -4.25 2.75 4.91
N ASP A 73 -3.14 2.41 5.55
CA ASP A 73 -2.83 2.89 6.90
C ASP A 73 -2.46 4.37 6.87
N VAL A 74 -1.73 4.77 5.83
CA VAL A 74 -1.29 6.14 5.58
C VAL A 74 -1.56 6.48 4.12
N VAL A 75 -2.17 7.65 3.88
CA VAL A 75 -2.34 8.21 2.54
C VAL A 75 -1.49 9.46 2.43
N VAL A 76 -0.53 9.44 1.52
CA VAL A 76 0.33 10.57 1.17
C VAL A 76 -0.35 11.35 0.05
N MET A 77 -0.79 12.58 0.33
CA MET A 77 -1.42 13.43 -0.68
C MET A 77 -0.37 14.08 -1.58
N GLY A 78 -0.46 13.82 -2.89
CA GLY A 78 0.47 14.37 -3.87
C GLY A 78 1.81 13.63 -3.90
N GLU A 79 2.91 14.38 -4.01
CA GLU A 79 4.26 13.83 -4.12
C GLU A 79 4.86 13.57 -2.73
N ALA A 80 5.45 12.39 -2.53
CA ALA A 80 5.99 11.99 -1.24
C ALA A 80 7.31 12.70 -0.88
N GLU A 81 7.96 13.36 -1.84
CA GLU A 81 9.27 14.00 -1.70
C GLU A 81 9.25 15.17 -0.69
N GLU A 82 8.11 15.84 -0.51
CA GLU A 82 7.97 16.90 0.50
C GLU A 82 7.83 16.35 1.93
N LEU A 83 7.39 15.09 2.07
CA LEU A 83 7.06 14.48 3.37
C LEU A 83 8.14 13.50 3.85
N ILE A 84 8.85 12.84 2.93
CA ILE A 84 9.88 11.85 3.21
C ILE A 84 11.22 12.42 2.76
N HIS A 85 12.02 12.87 3.73
CA HIS A 85 13.39 13.30 3.48
C HIS A 85 14.33 12.09 3.55
N VAL A 86 15.08 11.87 2.47
CA VAL A 86 16.08 10.79 2.33
C VAL A 86 17.41 11.18 2.96
#